data_AF-G5R240-F1
#
_entry.id   AF-G5R240-F1
#
_cell.length_a   1.000
_cell.length_b   1.000
_cell.length_c   1.000
_cell.angle_alpha   90.00
_cell.angle_beta   90.00
_cell.angle_gamma   90.00
#
_symmetry.space_group_name_H-M   'P 1'
#
loop_
_entity.id
_entity.type
_entity.pdbx_description
1 polymer ?
#
loop_
_entity_poly.entity_id
_entity_poly.type
_entity_poly.pdbx_seq_one_letter_code
_entity_poly.pdbx_strand_id
1 'polypeptide(L)' 'MWVLNDENNVSKKRVKIGIQDNQNVVISAGLSAGDRVVTDGIDRLTEGAKVEVVEPQTTVADERSPSRHEDQKGAR' A
#
# COMPACT_ATOMS: atom_id res chain seq x y z
N MET A 1 7.66 8.05 -10.40
CA MET A 1 6.43 7.56 -9.75
C MET A 1 5.55 6.94 -10.83
N TRP A 2 4.87 5.84 -10.53
CA TRP A 2 3.90 5.26 -11.44
C TRP A 2 2.51 5.79 -11.12
N VAL A 3 1.82 6.32 -12.12
CA VAL A 3 0.46 6.88 -12.00
C VAL A 3 -0.47 6.13 -12.92
N LEU A 4 -1.65 5.82 -12.41
CA LEU A 4 -2.71 5.11 -13.09
C LEU A 4 -3.70 6.10 -13.70
N ASN A 5 -3.96 5.98 -15.00
CA ASN A 5 -4.97 6.79 -15.68
C ASN A 5 -6.39 6.21 -15.54
N ASP A 6 -7.40 6.88 -16.10
CA ASP A 6 -8.81 6.47 -16.01
C ASP A 6 -9.12 5.14 -16.74
N GLU A 7 -8.27 4.77 -17.70
CA GLU A 7 -8.34 3.52 -18.46
C GLU A 7 -7.61 2.36 -17.77
N ASN A 8 -7.11 2.60 -16.54
CA ASN A 8 -6.26 1.70 -15.77
C ASN A 8 -4.94 1.31 -16.46
N ASN A 9 -4.36 2.23 -17.23
CA ASN A 9 -3.01 2.10 -17.76
C ASN A 9 -2.01 2.88 -16.89
N VAL A 10 -0.83 2.31 -16.67
CA VAL A 10 0.24 2.96 -15.89
C VAL A 10 1.14 3.82 -16.76
N SER A 11 1.58 4.94 -16.21
CA SER A 11 2.55 5.84 -16.83
C SER A 11 3.58 6.36 -15.84
N LYS A 12 4.81 6.60 -16.31
CA LYS A 12 5.85 7.21 -15.48
C LYS A 12 5.64 8.72 -15.37
N LYS A 13 5.43 9.19 -14.15
CA LYS A 13 5.40 10.61 -13.80
C LYS A 13 6.65 11.01 -13.02
N ARG A 14 7.27 12.11 -13.46
CA ARG A 14 8.40 12.73 -12.75
C ARG A 14 7.87 13.47 -11.52
N VAL A 15 8.46 13.20 -10.36
CA VAL A 15 8.06 13.77 -9.07
C VAL A 15 9.27 14.35 -8.35
N LYS A 16 9.03 15.34 -7.48
CA LYS A 16 10.04 15.89 -6.60
C LYS A 16 9.86 15.30 -5.20
N ILE A 17 10.82 14.50 -4.78
CA ILE A 17 10.87 13.96 -3.42
C ILE A 17 11.37 15.04 -2.44
N GLY A 18 10.83 15.00 -1.23
CA GLY A 18 11.21 15.86 -0.10
C GLY A 18 11.94 15.06 0.97
N ILE A 19 11.49 15.21 2.22
CA ILE A 19 12.02 14.44 3.35
C ILE A 19 11.61 12.98 3.21
N GLN A 20 12.54 12.08 3.50
CA GLN A 20 12.34 10.65 3.53
C GLN A 20 12.86 10.09 4.86
N ASP A 21 12.16 9.10 5.39
CA ASP A 21 12.63 8.26 6.50
C ASP A 21 12.72 6.78 6.04
N ASN A 22 12.89 5.86 6.99
CA ASN A 22 13.06 4.43 6.69
C ASN A 22 11.79 3.76 6.12
N GLN A 23 10.61 4.36 6.30
CA GLN A 23 9.33 3.77 5.95
C GLN A 23 8.55 4.63 4.94
N ASN A 24 8.73 5.95 4.96
CA ASN A 24 7.91 6.90 4.22
C ASN A 24 8.75 7.89 3.42
N VAL A 25 8.21 8.32 2.28
CA VAL A 25 8.81 9.34 1.40
C VAL A 25 7.77 10.43 1.17
N VAL A 26 8.14 11.69 1.44
CA VAL A 26 7.29 12.83 1.11
C VAL A 26 7.46 13.21 -0.36
N ILE A 27 6.36 13.36 -1.08
CA ILE A 27 6.35 13.93 -2.44
C ILE A 27 5.89 15.38 -2.37
N SER A 28 6.81 16.28 -2.73
CA SER A 28 6.60 17.73 -2.64
C SER A 28 5.99 18.34 -3.91
N ALA A 29 6.16 17.68 -5.07
CA ALA A 29 5.59 18.14 -6.34
C ALA A 29 5.54 17.01 -7.39
N GLY A 30 4.73 17.23 -8.43
CA GLY A 30 4.63 16.33 -9.60
C GLY A 30 3.46 15.35 -9.53
N LEU A 31 2.60 15.43 -8.52
CA LEU A 31 1.32 14.74 -8.45
C LEU A 31 0.20 15.76 -8.20
N SER A 32 -0.98 15.45 -8.71
CA SER A 32 -2.21 16.22 -8.52
C SER A 32 -3.14 15.50 -7.55
N ALA A 33 -4.02 16.24 -6.87
CA ALA A 33 -5.08 15.62 -6.08
C ALA A 33 -5.96 14.73 -6.98
N GLY A 34 -6.24 13.52 -6.52
CA GLY A 34 -6.97 12.50 -7.30
C GLY A 34 -6.09 11.61 -8.16
N ASP A 35 -4.79 11.90 -8.33
CA ASP A 35 -3.87 10.98 -9.02
C ASP A 35 -3.79 9.66 -8.24
N ARG A 36 -4.06 8.55 -8.93
CA ARG A 36 -3.89 7.20 -8.39
C ARG A 36 -2.46 6.73 -8.62
N VAL A 37 -1.74 6.37 -7.56
CA VAL A 37 -0.34 5.93 -7.64
C VAL A 37 -0.22 4.44 -7.38
N VAL A 38 0.79 3.81 -7.98
CA VAL A 38 1.11 2.41 -7.70
C VAL A 38 2.17 2.32 -6.62
N THR A 39 1.86 1.63 -5.52
CA THR A 39 2.73 1.51 -4.33
C THR A 39 3.38 0.14 -4.18
N ASP A 40 2.88 -0.88 -4.88
CA ASP A 40 3.40 -2.25 -4.84
C ASP A 40 3.46 -2.86 -6.26
N GLY A 41 4.31 -3.87 -6.48
CA GLY A 41 4.41 -4.56 -7.76
C GLY A 41 5.08 -3.76 -8.90
N ILE A 42 5.79 -2.68 -8.58
CA ILE A 42 6.42 -1.78 -9.55
C ILE A 42 7.44 -2.46 -10.49
N ASP A 43 8.05 -3.56 -10.04
CA ASP A 43 9.07 -4.30 -10.80
C ASP A 43 8.52 -4.97 -12.07
N ARG A 44 7.21 -5.20 -12.12
CA ARG A 44 6.53 -5.87 -13.25
C ARG A 44 5.84 -4.89 -14.19
N LEU A 45 5.96 -3.58 -13.96
CA LEU A 45 5.28 -2.56 -14.76
C LEU A 45 6.10 -2.12 -15.98
N THR A 46 5.42 -2.03 -17.12
CA THR A 46 5.91 -1.41 -18.35
C THR A 46 5.05 -0.19 -18.68
N GLU A 47 5.61 0.80 -19.38
CA GLU A 47 4.85 1.99 -19.80
C GLU A 47 3.61 1.57 -20.62
N GLY A 48 2.44 2.11 -20.28
CA GLY A 48 1.18 1.77 -20.94
C GLY A 48 0.62 0.39 -20.59
N ALA A 49 1.21 -0.33 -19.63
CA ALA A 49 0.65 -1.60 -19.18
C ALA A 49 -0.70 -1.38 -18.50
N LYS A 50 -1.69 -2.20 -18.89
CA LYS A 50 -2.97 -2.25 -18.20
C LYS A 50 -2.81 -3.01 -16.89
N VAL A 51 -3.29 -2.43 -15.80
CA VAL A 51 -3.25 -3.04 -14.48
C VAL A 51 -4.65 -3.18 -13.93
N GLU A 52 -4.84 -4.18 -13.07
CA GLU A 52 -6.06 -4.34 -12.30
C GLU A 52 -5.83 -3.72 -10.91
N VAL A 53 -6.72 -2.81 -10.51
CA VAL A 53 -6.67 -2.23 -9.17
C VAL A 53 -7.33 -3.22 -8.22
N VAL A 54 -6.50 -3.90 -7.43
CA VAL A 54 -7.00 -4.73 -6.34
C VAL A 54 -7.37 -3.82 -5.18
N GLU A 55 -8.59 -3.98 -4.63
CA GLU A 55 -8.97 -3.25 -3.43
C GLU A 55 -7.98 -3.59 -2.31
N PRO A 56 -7.45 -2.59 -1.58
CA PRO A 56 -6.59 -2.87 -0.46
C PRO A 56 -7.42 -3.64 0.58
N GLN A 57 -7.13 -4.93 0.74
CA GLN A 57 -7.59 -5.69 1.89
C GLN A 57 -7.17 -4.92 3.14
N THR A 58 -8.14 -4.24 3.76
CA THR A 58 -7.95 -3.63 5.06
C THR A 58 -7.70 -4.81 5.98
N THR A 59 -6.43 -5.04 6.33
CA THR A 59 -6.10 -5.85 7.49
C THR A 59 -6.62 -5.04 8.66
N VAL A 60 -7.90 -5.21 8.97
CA VAL A 60 -8.45 -4.86 10.28
C VAL A 60 -7.59 -5.64 11.26
N ALA A 61 -6.64 -4.94 11.86
CA ALA A 61 -6.03 -5.37 13.10
C ALA A 61 -7.19 -5.56 14.06
N ASP A 62 -7.60 -6.81 14.24
CA ASP A 62 -8.60 -7.23 15.21
C ASP A 62 -8.00 -7.01 16.60
N GLU A 63 -8.12 -5.78 17.10
CA GLU A 63 -8.02 -5.49 18.51
C GLU A 63 -9.30 -5.98 19.22
N ARG A 64 -9.31 -7.26 19.62
CA ARG A 64 -9.99 -7.69 20.86
C ARG A 64 -9.13 -8.66 21.65
N SER A 65 -8.38 -8.06 22.57
CA SER A 65 -8.06 -8.43 23.96
C SER A 65 -8.20 -9.87 24.47
N PRO A 66 -7.30 -10.29 25.40
CA PRO A 66 -7.15 -11.68 25.85
C PRO A 66 -8.19 -12.07 26.91
N SER A 67 -8.96 -13.12 26.63
CA SER A 67 -9.79 -13.80 27.63
C SER A 67 -9.00 -14.93 28.28
N ARG A 68 -8.53 -14.67 29.51
CA ARG A 68 -8.00 -15.66 30.45
C ARG A 68 -9.16 -16.51 31.01
N HIS A 69 -9.09 -17.83 30.87
CA HIS A 69 -9.66 -18.85 31.76
C HIS A 69 -8.76 -20.10 31.65
N GLU A 70 -7.90 -20.33 32.66
CA GLU A 70 -8.04 -21.35 33.71
C GLU A 70 -7.57 -22.74 33.21
N ASP A 71 -6.37 -23.17 33.59
CA ASP A 71 -6.11 -24.08 34.73
C ASP A 71 -6.27 -25.56 34.30
N GLN A 72 -5.44 -26.55 34.64
CA GLN A 72 -4.25 -26.68 35.46
C GLN A 72 -3.70 -28.08 35.15
N LYS A 73 -2.38 -28.30 35.28
CA LYS A 73 -1.80 -29.64 35.32
C LYS A 73 -2.38 -30.44 36.50
N GLY A 74 -2.76 -31.71 36.31
CA GLY A 74 -2.98 -32.61 37.44
C GLY A 74 -3.56 -33.99 37.11
N ALA A 75 -2.75 -35.02 37.39
CA ALA A 75 -3.08 -36.41 37.76
C ALA A 75 -3.74 -37.35 36.75
N ARG A 76 -2.98 -38.38 36.34
CA ARG A 76 -3.20 -39.78 36.73
C ARG A 76 -1.93 -40.61 36.54
#